data_AF-L1J0W5-F1
#
_entry.id   AF-L1J0W5-F1
#
_cell.length_a   1.000
_cell.length_b   1.000
_cell.length_c   1.000
_cell.angle_alpha   90.00
_cell.angle_beta   90.00
_cell.angle_gamma   90.00
#
_symmetry.space_group_name_H-M   'P 1'
#
loop_
_entity.id
_entity.type
_entity.pdbx_description
1 polymer ?
#
loop_
_entity_poly.entity_id
_entity_poly.type
_entity_poly.pdbx_seq_one_letter_code
_entity_poly.pdbx_strand_id
1 'polypeptide(L)' 'MGFDSIFIHVGTQRRKAGLEGQIRLEYDNTLAIAKAVKGFGCRNCHIVTSTGANANSSIMYLKTKGRIEESLKS' A
#
# COMPACT_ATOMS: atom_id res chain seq x y z
N MET A 1 18.89 -11.59 -12.46
CA MET A 1 18.60 -11.70 -11.01
C MET A 1 17.32 -10.93 -10.75
N GLY A 2 16.37 -11.52 -10.02
CA GLY A 2 15.09 -10.92 -9.67
C GLY A 2 14.75 -11.25 -8.21
N PHE A 3 13.64 -10.72 -7.71
CA PHE A 3 13.13 -11.05 -6.38
C PHE A 3 12.04 -12.11 -6.51
N ASP A 4 12.00 -13.12 -5.64
CA ASP A 4 10.89 -14.09 -5.63
C ASP A 4 9.64 -13.52 -4.95
N SER A 5 9.85 -12.75 -3.89
CA SER A 5 8.81 -12.18 -3.04
C SER A 5 9.18 -10.77 -2.54
N ILE A 6 8.18 -9.92 -2.33
CA ILE A 6 8.30 -8.64 -1.64
C ILE A 6 7.33 -8.55 -0.46
N PHE A 7 7.76 -7.89 0.62
CA PHE A 7 6.93 -7.50 1.75
C PHE A 7 6.96 -5.98 1.89
N ILE A 8 5.80 -5.32 1.79
CA ILE A 8 5.70 -3.86 1.91
C ILE A 8 4.94 -3.55 3.20
N HIS A 9 5.67 -2.92 4.12
CA HIS A 9 5.12 -2.34 5.34
C HIS A 9 5.52 -0.87 5.41
N VAL A 10 4.57 0.00 5.10
CA VAL A 10 4.75 1.44 5.19
C VAL A 10 3.66 2.02 6.09
N GLY A 11 4.08 2.93 6.96
CA GLY A 11 3.22 3.60 7.91
C GLY A 11 3.91 4.83 8.45
N THR A 12 3.12 5.86 8.73
CA THR A 12 3.61 7.08 9.37
C THR A 12 2.56 7.62 10.32
N GLN A 13 2.95 8.56 11.17
CA GLN A 13 2.02 9.28 12.02
C GLN A 13 1.49 10.50 11.26
N ARG A 14 0.16 10.70 11.25
CA ARG A 14 -0.46 11.91 10.67
C ARG A 14 0.14 13.21 11.22
N ARG A 15 0.57 13.23 12.48
CA ARG A 15 1.27 14.37 13.11
C ARG A 15 2.60 14.71 12.44
N LYS A 16 3.30 13.73 11.87
CA LYS A 16 4.61 13.92 11.23
C LYS A 16 4.48 14.25 9.74
N ALA A 17 3.64 13.52 9.02
CA ALA A 17 3.56 13.61 7.55
C ALA A 17 2.37 14.44 7.04
N GLY A 18 1.48 14.89 7.93
CA GLY A 18 0.17 15.40 7.52
C GLY A 18 -0.70 14.31 6.90
N LEU A 19 -1.91 14.68 6.48
CA LEU A 19 -2.83 13.73 5.84
C LEU A 19 -2.35 13.34 4.44
N GLU A 20 -2.01 14.32 3.61
CA GLU A 20 -1.57 14.07 2.23
C GLU A 20 -0.27 13.28 2.18
N GLY A 21 0.71 13.60 3.03
CA GLY A 21 1.96 12.86 3.09
C GLY A 21 1.75 11.41 3.58
N GLN A 22 0.80 11.19 4.50
CA GLN A 22 0.43 9.83 4.88
C GLN A 22 -0.23 9.08 3.72
N ILE A 23 -1.16 9.69 2.98
CA ILE A 23 -1.81 9.06 1.82
C ILE A 23 -0.78 8.76 0.72
N ARG A 24 0.10 9.70 0.39
CA ARG A 24 1.16 9.51 -0.61
C ARG A 24 2.08 8.34 -0.24
N LEU A 25 2.48 8.26 1.03
CA LEU A 25 3.33 7.17 1.51
C LEU A 25 2.60 5.83 1.48
N GLU A 26 1.40 5.77 2.04
CA GLU A 26 0.68 4.51 2.18
C GLU A 26 0.10 4.01 0.85
N TYR A 27 -0.35 4.90 -0.03
CA TYR A 27 -1.00 4.55 -1.29
C TYR A 27 -0.03 4.64 -2.46
N ASP A 28 0.39 5.85 -2.85
CA ASP A 28 1.14 6.06 -4.09
C ASP A 28 2.47 5.30 -4.11
N ASN A 29 3.26 5.45 -3.04
CA ASN A 29 4.57 4.80 -2.94
C ASN A 29 4.44 3.28 -2.88
N THR A 30 3.45 2.75 -2.12
CA THR A 30 3.18 1.31 -2.05
C THR A 30 2.89 0.73 -3.43
N LEU A 31 2.00 1.38 -4.20
CA LEU A 31 1.64 0.91 -5.54
C LEU A 31 2.81 1.04 -6.52
N ALA A 32 3.60 2.11 -6.42
CA ALA A 32 4.79 2.28 -7.25
C ALA A 32 5.81 1.16 -7.00
N ILE A 33 6.08 0.84 -5.73
CA ILE A 33 7.00 -0.26 -5.35
C ILE A 33 6.47 -1.60 -5.86
N ALA A 34 5.20 -1.91 -5.60
CA ALA A 34 4.57 -3.17 -6.03
C ALA A 34 4.63 -3.36 -7.56
N LYS A 35 4.37 -2.29 -8.32
CA LYS A 35 4.48 -2.30 -9.80
C LYS A 35 5.91 -2.46 -10.28
N ALA A 36 6.86 -1.76 -9.67
CA ALA A 36 8.27 -1.83 -10.06
C ALA A 36 8.81 -3.25 -9.91
N VAL A 37 8.54 -3.91 -8.77
CA VAL A 37 9.06 -5.27 -8.53
C VAL A 37 8.39 -6.35 -9.36
N LYS A 38 7.14 -6.15 -9.78
CA LYS A 38 6.49 -7.02 -10.79
C LYS A 38 7.31 -7.04 -12.09
N GLY A 39 7.87 -5.89 -12.50
CA GLY A 39 8.77 -5.78 -13.66
C GLY A 39 10.10 -6.55 -13.53
N PHE A 40 10.53 -6.87 -12.30
CA PHE A 40 11.74 -7.64 -12.02
C PHE A 40 11.48 -9.15 -11.83
N GLY A 41 10.29 -9.64 -12.17
CA GLY A 41 9.93 -11.06 -12.08
C GLY A 41 9.43 -11.51 -10.71
N CYS A 42 9.14 -10.58 -9.79
CA CYS A 42 8.55 -10.90 -8.49
C CYS A 42 7.14 -11.47 -8.64
N ARG A 43 6.94 -12.67 -8.08
CA ARG A 43 5.68 -13.42 -8.19
C ARG A 43 4.79 -13.22 -6.98
N ASN A 44 5.37 -12.94 -5.82
CA ASN A 44 4.62 -12.81 -4.57
C ASN A 44 4.76 -11.40 -3.98
N CYS A 45 3.65 -10.68 -3.88
CA CYS A 45 3.62 -9.36 -3.23
C CYS A 45 2.74 -9.42 -1.99
N HIS A 46 3.36 -9.23 -0.82
CA HIS A 46 2.68 -9.18 0.46
C HIS A 46 2.66 -7.75 0.99
N ILE A 47 1.49 -7.27 1.38
CA ILE A 47 1.31 -5.93 1.95
C ILE A 47 0.60 -6.04 3.29
N VAL A 48 1.09 -5.26 4.26
CA VAL A 48 0.43 -5.12 5.56
C VAL A 48 -0.58 -3.98 5.48
N THR A 49 -1.87 -4.35 5.54
CA THR A 49 -2.98 -3.40 5.66
C THR A 49 -3.52 -3.36 7.08
N SER A 50 -4.80 -3.07 7.26
CA SER A 50 -5.45 -2.97 8.55
C SER A 50 -6.70 -3.84 8.55
N THR A 51 -7.00 -4.46 9.68
CA THR A 51 -8.31 -5.05 9.93
C THR A 51 -9.40 -4.01 9.65
N GLY A 52 -10.42 -4.39 8.88
CA GLY A 52 -11.52 -3.50 8.48
C GLY A 52 -11.20 -2.54 7.31
N ALA A 53 -10.10 -2.76 6.57
CA ALA A 53 -9.82 -2.04 5.33
C ALA A 53 -11.03 -2.08 4.37
N ASN A 54 -11.45 -0.91 3.89
CA ASN A 54 -12.63 -0.77 3.04
C ASN A 54 -12.53 0.54 2.25
N ALA A 55 -12.42 0.48 0.91
CA ALA A 55 -12.27 1.65 0.05
C ALA A 55 -13.46 2.62 0.08
N ASN A 56 -14.61 2.16 0.59
CA ASN A 56 -15.84 2.94 0.79
C ASN A 56 -16.00 3.47 2.22
N SER A 57 -15.04 3.22 3.12
CA SER A 57 -15.09 3.73 4.50
C SER A 57 -15.09 5.26 4.55
N SER A 58 -15.82 5.83 5.52
CA SER A 58 -15.71 7.25 5.89
C SER A 58 -14.45 7.55 6.72
N ILE A 59 -13.85 6.53 7.36
CA ILE A 59 -12.60 6.65 8.10
C ILE A 59 -11.45 6.61 7.11
N MET A 60 -10.77 7.74 6.94
CA MET A 60 -9.73 7.92 5.93
C MET A 60 -8.62 6.85 6.00
N TYR A 61 -8.20 6.45 7.20
CA TYR A 61 -7.19 5.38 7.36
C TYR A 61 -7.66 4.05 6.76
N LEU A 62 -8.88 3.59 7.09
CA LEU A 62 -9.46 2.36 6.55
C LEU A 62 -9.77 2.49 5.05
N LYS A 63 -10.15 3.69 4.61
CA LYS A 63 -10.36 4.03 3.20
C LYS A 63 -9.09 3.87 2.39
N THR A 64 -8.00 4.46 2.86
CA THR A 64 -6.68 4.35 2.21
C THR A 64 -6.23 2.91 2.16
N LYS A 65 -6.30 2.16 3.28
CA LYS A 65 -5.94 0.74 3.30
C LYS A 65 -6.79 -0.10 2.34
N GLY A 66 -8.10 0.12 2.29
CA GLY A 66 -9.00 -0.62 1.37
C GLY A 66 -8.71 -0.33 -0.10
N ARG A 67 -8.41 0.93 -0.45
CA ARG A 67 -8.01 1.29 -1.82
C ARG A 67 -6.72 0.60 -2.25
N ILE A 68 -5.75 0.43 -1.33
CA ILE A 68 -4.51 -0.33 -1.61
C ILE A 68 -4.86 -1.78 -1.99
N GLU A 69 -5.70 -2.43 -1.19
CA GLU A 69 -6.11 -3.82 -1.44
C GLU A 69 -6.83 -3.97 -2.79
N GLU A 70 -7.75 -3.07 -3.12
CA GLU A 70 -8.45 -3.09 -4.42
C GLU A 70 -7.49 -2.88 -5.59
N SER A 71 -6.55 -1.94 -5.46
CA SER A 71 -5.60 -1.61 -6.54
C SER A 71 -4.64 -2.76 -6.88
N LEU A 72 -4.39 -3.67 -5.93
CA LEU A 72 -3.42 -4.76 -6.09
C LEU A 72 -4.05 -6.10 -6.44
N LYS A 73 -5.38 -6.21 -6.44
CA LYS A 73 -6.12 -7.42 -6.86
C LYS A 73 -6.16 -7.62 -8.39
N SER A 74 -5.37 -6.87 -9.16
CA SER A 74 -5.39 -6.84 -10.64
C SER A 74 -4.21 -7.53 -11.31
#